data_AF-A0A6F8YK42-F1
#
_entry.id   AF-A0A6F8YK42-F1
#
_cell.length_a   1.000
_cell.length_b   1.000
_cell.length_c   1.000
_cell.angle_alpha   90.00
_cell.angle_beta   90.00
_cell.angle_gamma   90.00
#
_symmetry.space_group_name_H-M   'P 1'
#
loop_
_entity.id
_entity.type
_entity.pdbx_description
1 polymer ?
#
loop_
_entity_poly.entity_id
_entity_poly.type
_entity_poly.pdbx_seq_one_letter_code
_entity_poly.pdbx_strand_id
1 'polypeptide(L)'
;MAKRKGRHQARPDGFISPVLRPLAWSAMLGAAAAAALAAPAYAEPTPNTIPDAGSRPLPAGSLQLPGATTPPSNGTYTPPPSSTNGPLATQIYNAEVEIGLLSEDLLKKREEQAQARTDLAIAHRQLDEARAAVAKAESNAESAAAQAIKEAAELPPGAFGSDLHGLSELSRLQRGQSSTAKSDAAEHEVARAKDAERVAQEAYNTALGKEQTLAGQFSTLESTLKTKEAALTEVKERNSAQLAVIEREREAQEAELGEDFLNADNIAGMAADPRAIRAVNFALGELGKPYVWGAEGPNAYDCSGLMWAAYRTVGYQLPRVSRDQYAGTRSRVVSTSAMLPGDLVFFSSNGTASGIHHVGMYIGDGKMVHAPNSREKVKVSTVWYSRLFAATRIYGAVSAPVTKPPTTPPTTPPTTPPTTPPTTPPTTPPTTPPTTPPTTPPTTPPTTPPTTPPTTPPTTPPNTPEPTPDPPEEPSTEPSASSTGSAAPATSEAEPDSPSSPAGTSAAG
;
A
#
# COMPACT_ATOMS: atom_id res chain seq x y z
N MET A 1 -15.64 -46.23 61.32
CA MET A 1 -16.55 -45.07 61.49
C MET A 1 -16.93 -44.59 60.09
N ALA A 2 -18.06 -45.03 59.50
CA ALA A 2 -19.42 -44.46 59.61
C ALA A 2 -19.48 -43.02 59.05
N LYS A 3 -20.31 -42.59 58.07
CA LYS A 3 -21.64 -42.94 57.49
C LYS A 3 -21.68 -42.31 56.07
N ARG A 4 -22.20 -42.90 54.98
CA ARG A 4 -23.59 -43.27 54.59
C ARG A 4 -24.62 -42.12 54.54
N LYS A 5 -25.13 -41.81 53.33
CA LYS A 5 -26.53 -41.50 52.93
C LYS A 5 -26.49 -41.00 51.47
N GLY A 6 -27.34 -41.37 50.51
CA GLY A 6 -28.53 -42.22 50.49
C GLY A 6 -29.26 -41.99 49.15
N ARG A 7 -29.53 -43.07 48.41
CA ARG A 7 -30.47 -43.17 47.28
C ARG A 7 -31.87 -42.72 47.70
N HIS A 8 -32.64 -42.13 46.78
CA HIS A 8 -34.07 -42.45 46.63
C HIS A 8 -34.50 -42.40 45.17
N GLN A 9 -35.04 -43.54 44.72
CA GLN A 9 -35.81 -43.73 43.50
C GLN A 9 -37.20 -43.11 43.65
N ALA A 10 -37.77 -42.66 42.53
CA ALA A 10 -39.22 -42.64 42.35
C ALA A 10 -39.53 -42.93 40.86
N ARG A 11 -40.03 -44.13 40.59
CA ARG A 11 -41.07 -44.38 39.58
C ARG A 11 -42.41 -44.39 40.33
N PRO A 12 -43.54 -44.09 39.66
CA PRO A 12 -44.38 -45.21 39.24
C PRO A 12 -45.01 -45.06 37.85
N ASP A 13 -45.04 -46.20 37.16
CA ASP A 13 -46.07 -46.79 36.30
C ASP A 13 -47.08 -45.94 35.53
N GLY A 14 -47.08 -46.18 34.22
CA GLY A 14 -48.21 -46.00 33.31
C GLY A 14 -48.04 -46.93 32.11
N PHE A 15 -48.57 -48.15 32.20
CA PHE A 15 -48.72 -49.10 31.10
C PHE A 15 -49.69 -48.53 30.05
N ILE A 16 -49.27 -48.41 28.78
CA ILE A 16 -50.16 -48.54 27.62
C ILE A 16 -49.46 -49.41 26.56
N SER A 17 -50.23 -50.40 26.10
CA SER A 17 -49.92 -51.56 25.25
C SER A 17 -49.44 -51.23 23.81
N PRO A 18 -48.62 -52.11 23.17
CA PRO A 18 -48.10 -51.95 21.83
C PRO A 18 -49.04 -52.56 20.77
N VAL A 19 -50.10 -51.85 20.40
CA VAL A 19 -50.85 -52.11 19.17
C VAL A 19 -51.27 -50.76 18.63
N LEU A 20 -50.52 -50.25 17.63
CA LEU A 20 -50.87 -49.25 16.61
C LEU A 20 -49.58 -48.72 15.95
N ARG A 21 -48.92 -49.58 15.17
CA ARG A 21 -48.27 -49.14 13.92
C ARG A 21 -49.41 -48.90 12.90
N PRO A 22 -49.19 -48.41 11.68
CA PRO A 22 -48.55 -47.19 11.18
C PRO A 22 -49.51 -46.50 10.15
N LEU A 23 -49.81 -45.20 10.26
CA LEU A 23 -50.80 -44.58 9.34
C LEU A 23 -50.53 -43.10 8.99
N ALA A 24 -49.27 -42.67 8.96
CA ALA A 24 -48.93 -41.27 8.62
C ALA A 24 -47.70 -41.10 7.72
N TRP A 25 -47.39 -42.07 6.85
CA TRP A 25 -46.31 -41.96 5.85
C TRP A 25 -46.76 -42.27 4.41
N SER A 26 -48.07 -42.19 4.14
CA SER A 26 -48.68 -42.47 2.83
C SER A 26 -49.22 -41.22 2.12
N ALA A 27 -48.76 -40.02 2.50
CA ALA A 27 -49.17 -38.75 1.86
C ALA A 27 -48.03 -37.92 1.22
N MET A 28 -46.79 -38.42 1.17
CA MET A 28 -45.64 -37.65 0.65
C MET A 28 -45.00 -38.18 -0.65
N LEU A 29 -45.49 -39.30 -1.20
CA LEU A 29 -44.95 -39.89 -2.45
C LEU A 29 -45.87 -39.71 -3.68
N GLY A 30 -46.97 -38.97 -3.54
CA GLY A 30 -47.96 -38.76 -4.62
C GLY A 30 -47.80 -37.47 -5.44
N ALA A 31 -46.81 -36.61 -5.17
CA ALA A 31 -46.74 -35.27 -5.77
C ALA A 31 -45.46 -34.99 -6.61
N ALA A 32 -44.63 -36.00 -6.89
CA ALA A 32 -43.38 -35.81 -7.64
C ALA A 32 -43.39 -36.33 -9.10
N ALA A 33 -44.49 -36.95 -9.57
CA ALA A 33 -44.55 -37.61 -10.87
C ALA A 33 -45.50 -36.96 -11.91
N ALA A 34 -45.88 -35.69 -11.74
CA ALA A 34 -46.77 -34.98 -12.67
C ALA A 34 -46.35 -33.51 -12.93
N ALA A 35 -45.05 -33.24 -13.06
CA ALA A 35 -44.54 -31.91 -13.43
C ALA A 35 -43.41 -31.93 -14.48
N ALA A 36 -43.35 -32.97 -15.32
CA ALA A 36 -42.38 -33.07 -16.41
C ALA A 36 -42.95 -32.77 -17.81
N LEU A 37 -44.24 -32.42 -17.94
CA LEU A 37 -44.87 -32.09 -19.22
C LEU A 37 -45.94 -30.99 -19.06
N ALA A 38 -45.52 -29.77 -18.76
CA ALA A 38 -46.27 -28.54 -18.99
C ALA A 38 -45.35 -27.33 -18.75
N ALA A 39 -44.75 -26.79 -19.82
CA ALA A 39 -44.06 -25.51 -19.76
C ALA A 39 -45.00 -24.40 -20.27
N PRO A 40 -45.58 -23.58 -19.39
CA PRO A 40 -46.06 -22.26 -19.78
C PRO A 40 -44.90 -21.27 -19.66
N ALA A 41 -44.64 -20.55 -20.74
CA ALA A 41 -43.87 -19.31 -20.69
C ALA A 41 -44.66 -18.29 -19.85
N TYR A 42 -44.08 -17.77 -18.77
CA TYR A 42 -44.27 -16.39 -18.27
C TYR A 42 -43.42 -16.13 -17.03
N ALA A 43 -42.64 -15.05 -17.10
CA ALA A 43 -42.22 -14.12 -16.05
C ALA A 43 -41.38 -14.64 -14.85
N GLU A 44 -40.12 -14.20 -14.82
CA GLU A 44 -39.21 -14.19 -13.68
C GLU A 44 -39.77 -13.35 -12.50
N PRO A 45 -39.70 -13.84 -11.25
CA PRO A 45 -39.71 -12.98 -10.07
C PRO A 45 -38.28 -12.58 -9.67
N THR A 46 -38.04 -11.28 -9.61
CA THR A 46 -36.78 -10.62 -9.25
C THR A 46 -36.43 -10.75 -7.75
N PRO A 47 -35.15 -10.53 -7.39
CA PRO A 47 -34.65 -10.66 -6.02
C PRO A 47 -35.03 -9.46 -5.14
N ASN A 48 -35.43 -9.72 -3.90
CA ASN A 48 -35.66 -8.68 -2.89
C ASN A 48 -34.34 -8.14 -2.31
N THR A 49 -34.01 -6.91 -2.75
CA THR A 49 -33.51 -5.76 -1.98
C THR A 49 -32.13 -5.81 -1.30
N ILE A 50 -31.12 -5.44 -2.08
CA ILE A 50 -30.14 -4.41 -1.70
C ILE A 50 -30.68 -3.08 -2.27
N PRO A 51 -30.61 -1.93 -1.57
CA PRO A 51 -31.02 -0.66 -2.16
C PRO A 51 -30.16 -0.32 -3.38
N ASP A 52 -30.83 -0.12 -4.50
CA ASP A 52 -30.31 0.45 -5.74
C ASP A 52 -29.42 1.67 -5.46
N ALA A 53 -28.12 1.56 -5.76
CA ALA A 53 -27.29 2.73 -6.01
C ALA A 53 -27.76 3.29 -7.35
N GLY A 54 -28.90 3.98 -7.30
CA GLY A 54 -29.65 4.46 -8.43
C GLY A 54 -28.75 4.91 -9.56
N SER A 55 -28.97 4.31 -10.72
CA SER A 55 -28.60 4.80 -12.05
C SER A 55 -28.03 6.22 -11.99
N ARG A 56 -26.72 6.36 -11.79
CA ARG A 56 -26.07 7.63 -12.12
C ARG A 56 -26.28 7.78 -13.61
N PRO A 57 -26.90 8.87 -14.09
CA PRO A 57 -26.88 9.16 -15.51
C PRO A 57 -25.42 9.15 -15.94
N LEU A 58 -25.10 8.37 -17.00
CA LEU A 58 -23.91 8.69 -17.77
C LEU A 58 -24.04 10.17 -18.16
N PRO A 59 -23.03 11.02 -17.98
CA PRO A 59 -23.09 12.40 -18.43
C PRO A 59 -23.18 12.42 -19.96
N ALA A 60 -24.40 12.33 -20.48
CA ALA A 60 -24.73 12.65 -21.84
C ALA A 60 -24.85 14.17 -21.92
N GLY A 61 -23.71 14.82 -22.13
CA GLY A 61 -23.63 16.24 -22.47
C GLY A 61 -23.29 17.18 -21.31
N SER A 62 -22.68 18.30 -21.69
CA SER A 62 -22.37 19.43 -20.82
C SER A 62 -23.65 20.10 -20.34
N LEU A 63 -23.78 20.29 -19.02
CA LEU A 63 -24.83 21.13 -18.44
C LEU A 63 -24.56 22.60 -18.82
N GLN A 64 -25.26 23.10 -19.83
CA GLN A 64 -25.23 24.52 -20.20
C GLN A 64 -26.15 25.28 -19.24
N LEU A 65 -25.60 26.14 -18.37
CA LEU A 65 -26.44 27.10 -17.62
C LEU A 65 -27.08 28.09 -18.61
N PRO A 66 -28.34 28.53 -18.38
CA PRO A 66 -28.97 29.56 -19.20
C PRO A 66 -28.12 30.84 -19.20
N GLY A 67 -27.49 31.15 -20.34
CA GLY A 67 -26.67 32.36 -20.53
C GLY A 67 -25.21 32.15 -20.97
N ALA A 68 -24.70 30.92 -21.07
CA ALA A 68 -23.33 30.67 -21.56
C ALA A 68 -23.29 30.47 -23.09
N THR A 69 -22.63 31.38 -23.82
CA THR A 69 -22.56 31.41 -25.30
C THR A 69 -21.34 30.69 -25.92
N THR A 70 -20.61 29.86 -25.17
CA THR A 70 -19.52 29.04 -25.75
C THR A 70 -19.41 27.67 -25.08
N PRO A 71 -19.29 26.56 -25.85
CA PRO A 71 -19.04 25.24 -25.29
C PRO A 71 -17.58 25.14 -24.77
N PRO A 72 -17.33 24.51 -23.61
CA PRO A 72 -15.96 24.22 -23.19
C PRO A 72 -15.36 23.17 -24.14
N SER A 73 -14.19 23.49 -24.70
CA SER A 73 -13.31 22.57 -25.41
C SER A 73 -13.12 21.28 -24.59
N ASN A 74 -13.18 20.11 -25.25
CA ASN A 74 -12.82 18.81 -24.68
C ASN A 74 -11.40 18.88 -24.12
N GLY A 75 -11.28 19.20 -22.83
CA GLY A 75 -10.07 19.01 -22.07
C GLY A 75 -9.83 17.51 -21.99
N THR A 76 -8.88 17.01 -22.77
CA THR A 76 -8.11 15.86 -22.36
C THR A 76 -7.72 16.09 -20.91
N TYR A 77 -8.11 15.19 -20.02
CA TYR A 77 -7.51 15.12 -18.69
C TYR A 77 -6.05 14.72 -18.92
N THR A 78 -5.20 15.69 -19.22
CA THR A 78 -3.78 15.57 -18.97
C THR A 78 -3.65 15.56 -17.46
N PRO A 79 -3.29 14.43 -16.83
CA PRO A 79 -2.90 14.47 -15.43
C PRO A 79 -1.83 15.58 -15.30
N PRO A 80 -1.88 16.38 -14.22
CA PRO A 80 -0.92 17.46 -14.04
C PRO A 80 0.50 16.92 -14.25
N PRO A 81 1.38 17.68 -14.93
CA PRO A 81 2.72 17.22 -15.25
C PRO A 81 3.40 16.72 -13.98
N SER A 82 3.96 15.51 -14.06
CA SER A 82 4.59 14.73 -13.02
C SER A 82 5.81 15.44 -12.40
N SER A 83 5.59 16.50 -11.61
CA SER A 83 6.63 17.16 -10.81
C SER A 83 6.33 17.16 -9.31
N THR A 84 5.21 16.54 -8.88
CA THR A 84 4.65 16.89 -7.57
C THR A 84 5.03 15.96 -6.40
N ASN A 85 5.67 14.80 -6.61
CA ASN A 85 5.85 13.78 -5.55
C ASN A 85 7.28 13.17 -5.43
N GLY A 86 8.32 13.95 -5.75
CA GLY A 86 9.71 13.48 -5.69
C GLY A 86 10.13 12.61 -6.88
N PRO A 87 11.42 12.23 -6.95
CA PRO A 87 12.01 11.58 -8.12
C PRO A 87 11.36 10.24 -8.52
N LEU A 88 10.73 9.52 -7.59
CA LEU A 88 10.09 8.21 -7.84
C LEU A 88 8.56 8.26 -7.79
N ALA A 89 7.96 9.46 -7.83
CA ALA A 89 6.51 9.70 -7.82
C ALA A 89 5.71 8.78 -8.74
N THR A 90 6.07 8.75 -10.02
CA THR A 90 5.37 7.98 -11.07
C THR A 90 5.50 6.48 -10.83
N GLN A 91 6.64 6.01 -10.33
CA GLN A 91 6.85 4.60 -10.03
C GLN A 91 5.95 4.14 -8.88
N ILE A 92 5.83 4.95 -7.82
CA ILE A 92 4.92 4.67 -6.69
C ILE A 92 3.48 4.59 -7.20
N TYR A 93 3.04 5.58 -7.98
CA TYR A 93 1.67 5.60 -8.52
C TYR A 93 1.37 4.36 -9.38
N ASN A 94 2.26 4.01 -10.31
CA ASN A 94 2.07 2.84 -11.16
C ASN A 94 2.02 1.53 -10.35
N ALA A 95 2.87 1.40 -9.32
CA ALA A 95 2.88 0.23 -8.45
C ALA A 95 1.61 0.14 -7.58
N GLU A 96 1.08 1.27 -7.10
CA GLU A 96 -0.21 1.31 -6.38
C GLU A 96 -1.38 0.88 -7.26
N VAL A 97 -1.42 1.32 -8.53
CA VAL A 97 -2.42 0.89 -9.50
C VAL A 97 -2.32 -0.61 -9.78
N GLU A 98 -1.11 -1.14 -9.99
CA GLU A 98 -0.89 -2.58 -10.22
C GLU A 98 -1.36 -3.43 -9.03
N ILE A 99 -1.06 -3.02 -7.80
CA ILE A 99 -1.54 -3.67 -6.57
C ILE A 99 -3.06 -3.62 -6.48
N GLY A 100 -3.68 -2.49 -6.85
CA GLY A 100 -5.14 -2.36 -6.92
C GLY A 100 -5.77 -3.39 -7.85
N LEU A 101 -5.26 -3.51 -9.07
CA LEU A 101 -5.74 -4.49 -10.06
C LEU A 101 -5.55 -5.94 -9.60
N LEU A 102 -4.37 -6.27 -9.03
CA LEU A 102 -4.12 -7.60 -8.47
C LEU A 102 -5.06 -7.95 -7.32
N SER A 103 -5.42 -6.94 -6.50
CA SER A 103 -6.37 -7.11 -5.39
C SER A 103 -7.78 -7.41 -5.90
N GLU A 104 -8.23 -6.73 -6.96
CA GLU A 104 -9.51 -7.01 -7.62
C GLU A 104 -9.55 -8.43 -8.20
N ASP A 105 -8.49 -8.85 -8.91
CA ASP A 105 -8.37 -10.21 -9.44
C ASP A 105 -8.38 -11.27 -8.34
N LEU A 106 -7.71 -11.01 -7.21
CA LEU A 106 -7.68 -11.91 -6.06
C LEU A 106 -9.08 -12.08 -5.44
N LEU A 107 -9.86 -11.00 -5.34
CA LEU A 107 -11.25 -11.05 -4.86
C LEU A 107 -12.13 -11.89 -5.78
N LYS A 108 -12.03 -11.67 -7.09
CA LYS A 108 -12.75 -12.47 -8.09
C LYS A 108 -12.36 -13.96 -7.99
N LYS A 109 -11.08 -14.26 -7.86
CA LYS A 109 -10.60 -15.65 -7.72
C LYS A 109 -11.04 -16.30 -6.43
N ARG A 110 -11.15 -15.55 -5.34
CA ARG A 110 -11.72 -16.03 -4.07
C ARG A 110 -13.18 -16.46 -4.24
N GLU A 111 -13.97 -15.66 -4.95
CA GLU A 111 -15.38 -15.99 -5.24
C GLU A 111 -15.51 -17.24 -6.12
N GLU A 112 -14.73 -17.30 -7.22
CA GLU A 112 -14.70 -18.48 -8.08
C GLU A 112 -14.30 -19.75 -7.31
N GLN A 113 -13.31 -19.66 -6.42
CA GLN A 113 -12.88 -20.77 -5.58
C GLN A 113 -13.99 -21.18 -4.59
N ALA A 114 -14.68 -20.23 -3.97
CA ALA A 114 -15.78 -20.51 -3.05
C ALA A 114 -16.94 -21.22 -3.76
N GLN A 115 -17.27 -20.80 -4.98
CA GLN A 115 -18.25 -21.48 -5.81
C GLN A 115 -17.80 -22.90 -6.17
N ALA A 116 -16.54 -23.07 -6.61
CA ALA A 116 -16.01 -24.40 -6.95
C ALA A 116 -16.00 -25.37 -5.76
N ARG A 117 -15.76 -24.88 -4.54
CA ARG A 117 -15.87 -25.68 -3.31
C ARG A 117 -17.31 -26.12 -3.04
N THR A 118 -18.28 -25.25 -3.32
CA THR A 118 -19.70 -25.57 -3.20
C THR A 118 -20.09 -26.62 -4.25
N ASP A 119 -19.67 -26.44 -5.50
CA ASP A 119 -19.89 -27.41 -6.59
C ASP A 119 -19.28 -28.78 -6.23
N LEU A 120 -18.07 -28.81 -5.68
CA LEU A 120 -17.41 -30.03 -5.22
C LEU A 120 -18.17 -30.73 -4.09
N ALA A 121 -18.68 -29.97 -3.11
CA ALA A 121 -19.49 -30.53 -2.03
C ALA A 121 -20.81 -31.15 -2.55
N ILE A 122 -21.43 -30.51 -3.54
CA ILE A 122 -22.64 -31.03 -4.20
C ILE A 122 -22.30 -32.33 -4.97
N ALA A 123 -21.25 -32.31 -5.79
CA ALA A 123 -20.83 -33.48 -6.57
C ALA A 123 -20.44 -34.66 -5.66
N HIS A 124 -19.82 -34.38 -4.51
CA HIS A 124 -19.50 -35.39 -3.51
C HIS A 124 -20.76 -36.04 -2.93
N ARG A 125 -21.76 -35.25 -2.55
CA ARG A 125 -23.06 -35.79 -2.08
C ARG A 125 -23.76 -36.63 -3.16
N GLN A 126 -23.75 -36.18 -4.41
CA GLN A 126 -24.35 -36.93 -5.52
C GLN A 126 -23.65 -38.27 -5.76
N LEU A 127 -22.33 -38.31 -5.62
CA LEU A 127 -21.55 -39.55 -5.70
C LEU A 127 -21.92 -40.52 -4.57
N ASP A 128 -22.08 -40.02 -3.34
CA ASP A 128 -22.51 -40.83 -2.20
C ASP A 128 -23.93 -41.38 -2.40
N GLU A 129 -24.85 -40.56 -2.92
CA GLU A 129 -26.22 -40.97 -3.25
C GLU A 129 -26.25 -42.03 -4.37
N ALA A 130 -25.42 -41.86 -5.41
CA ALA A 130 -25.33 -42.83 -6.51
C ALA A 130 -24.76 -44.18 -6.03
N ARG A 131 -23.73 -44.16 -5.19
CA ARG A 131 -23.18 -45.36 -4.53
C ARG A 131 -24.22 -46.08 -3.68
N ALA A 132 -25.01 -45.32 -2.91
CA ALA A 132 -26.10 -45.88 -2.12
C ALA A 132 -27.20 -46.49 -3.01
N ALA A 133 -27.49 -45.89 -4.18
CA ALA A 133 -28.43 -46.42 -5.14
C ALA A 133 -27.95 -47.74 -5.78
N VAL A 134 -26.65 -47.84 -6.11
CA VAL A 134 -26.04 -49.09 -6.58
C VAL A 134 -26.19 -50.19 -5.53
N ALA A 135 -25.81 -49.92 -4.28
CA ALA A 135 -25.93 -50.90 -3.20
C ALA A 135 -27.39 -51.36 -2.99
N LYS A 136 -28.36 -50.45 -3.11
CA LYS A 136 -29.79 -50.77 -3.03
C LYS A 136 -30.26 -51.60 -4.23
N ALA A 137 -29.84 -51.26 -5.45
CA ALA A 137 -30.19 -52.00 -6.66
C ALA A 137 -29.63 -53.43 -6.61
N GLU A 138 -28.39 -53.61 -6.15
CA GLU A 138 -27.77 -54.93 -5.97
C GLU A 138 -28.54 -55.77 -4.94
N SER A 139 -28.89 -55.20 -3.78
CA SER A 139 -29.70 -55.91 -2.77
C SER A 139 -31.10 -56.32 -3.29
N ASN A 140 -31.74 -55.47 -4.09
CA ASN A 140 -33.02 -55.79 -4.73
C ASN A 140 -32.87 -56.90 -5.77
N ALA A 141 -31.80 -56.89 -6.57
CA ALA A 141 -31.50 -57.93 -7.55
C ALA A 141 -31.24 -59.27 -6.87
N GLU A 142 -30.46 -59.30 -5.78
CA GLU A 142 -30.26 -60.51 -4.96
C GLU A 142 -31.57 -61.05 -4.40
N SER A 143 -32.44 -60.17 -3.88
CA SER A 143 -33.76 -60.55 -3.36
C SER A 143 -34.68 -61.11 -4.45
N ALA A 144 -34.68 -60.48 -5.63
CA ALA A 144 -35.46 -60.93 -6.78
C ALA A 144 -34.96 -62.30 -7.30
N ALA A 145 -33.64 -62.50 -7.37
CA ALA A 145 -33.04 -63.78 -7.75
C ALA A 145 -33.38 -64.89 -6.73
N ALA A 146 -33.25 -64.61 -5.43
CA ALA A 146 -33.63 -65.56 -4.39
C ALA A 146 -35.11 -65.96 -4.45
N GLN A 147 -35.99 -64.99 -4.73
CA GLN A 147 -37.41 -65.25 -4.93
C GLN A 147 -37.69 -66.07 -6.19
N ALA A 148 -37.02 -65.78 -7.31
CA ALA A 148 -37.16 -66.55 -8.54
C ALA A 148 -36.71 -68.02 -8.37
N ILE A 149 -35.63 -68.26 -7.61
CA ILE A 149 -35.17 -69.63 -7.27
C ILE A 149 -36.22 -70.35 -6.40
N LYS A 150 -36.79 -69.68 -5.40
CA LYS A 150 -37.82 -70.25 -4.54
C LYS A 150 -39.08 -70.61 -5.34
N GLU A 151 -39.54 -69.70 -6.19
CA GLU A 151 -40.69 -69.91 -7.09
C GLU A 151 -40.42 -71.09 -8.06
N ALA A 152 -39.19 -71.22 -8.57
CA ALA A 152 -38.80 -72.34 -9.41
C ALA A 152 -38.76 -73.70 -8.66
N ALA A 153 -38.39 -73.70 -7.37
CA ALA A 153 -38.35 -74.91 -6.54
C ALA A 153 -39.72 -75.38 -6.05
N GLU A 154 -40.73 -74.49 -6.01
CA GLU A 154 -42.12 -74.82 -5.64
C GLU A 154 -42.91 -75.51 -6.79
N LEU A 155 -42.32 -75.63 -7.99
CA LEU A 155 -42.93 -76.35 -9.12
C LEU A 155 -42.67 -77.87 -9.02
N PRO A 156 -43.72 -78.74 -8.94
CA PRO A 156 -43.53 -80.18 -8.85
C PRO A 156 -42.99 -80.79 -10.16
N PRO A 157 -42.08 -81.79 -10.09
CA PRO A 157 -41.55 -82.43 -11.28
C PRO A 157 -42.67 -83.19 -12.02
N GLY A 158 -42.97 -82.76 -13.25
CA GLY A 158 -43.89 -83.45 -14.17
C GLY A 158 -45.29 -82.85 -14.37
N ALA A 159 -45.61 -81.67 -13.81
CA ALA A 159 -46.98 -81.11 -13.82
C ALA A 159 -47.29 -80.11 -14.96
N PHE A 160 -46.48 -80.01 -16.01
CA PHE A 160 -46.84 -79.21 -17.17
C PHE A 160 -47.82 -80.01 -18.05
N GLY A 161 -49.12 -79.66 -17.99
CA GLY A 161 -50.13 -80.16 -18.92
C GLY A 161 -51.22 -81.09 -18.35
N SER A 162 -51.30 -81.30 -17.03
CA SER A 162 -52.37 -82.11 -16.42
C SER A 162 -53.69 -81.36 -16.18
N ASP A 163 -53.69 -80.03 -16.32
CA ASP A 163 -54.80 -79.11 -15.99
C ASP A 163 -54.64 -77.79 -16.79
N LEU A 164 -55.75 -77.13 -17.14
CA LEU A 164 -55.83 -75.77 -17.70
C LEU A 164 -54.92 -74.73 -17.00
N HIS A 165 -54.70 -74.88 -15.69
CA HIS A 165 -53.77 -74.04 -14.92
C HIS A 165 -52.32 -74.17 -15.43
N GLY A 166 -51.88 -75.38 -15.79
CA GLY A 166 -50.54 -75.63 -16.32
C GLY A 166 -50.32 -75.03 -17.73
N LEU A 167 -51.37 -74.96 -18.54
CA LEU A 167 -51.36 -74.25 -19.83
C LEU A 167 -51.29 -72.74 -19.67
N SER A 168 -51.90 -72.19 -18.60
CA SER A 168 -51.82 -70.76 -18.29
C SER A 168 -50.41 -70.34 -17.86
N GLU A 169 -49.71 -71.19 -17.09
CA GLU A 169 -48.30 -71.01 -16.72
C GLU A 169 -47.38 -71.11 -17.94
N LEU A 170 -47.59 -72.10 -18.82
CA LEU A 170 -46.83 -72.23 -20.07
C LEU A 170 -47.02 -71.00 -20.99
N SER A 171 -48.24 -70.47 -21.06
CA SER A 171 -48.57 -69.24 -21.79
C SER A 171 -47.92 -67.98 -21.19
N ARG A 172 -47.73 -67.94 -19.87
CA ARG A 172 -47.01 -66.84 -19.20
C ARG A 172 -45.51 -66.94 -19.45
N LEU A 173 -44.93 -68.13 -19.34
CA LEU A 173 -43.54 -68.41 -19.72
C LEU A 173 -43.27 -68.03 -21.19
N GLN A 174 -44.14 -68.44 -22.12
CA GLN A 174 -43.99 -68.17 -23.55
C GLN A 174 -44.21 -66.69 -23.93
N ARG A 175 -44.90 -65.90 -23.07
CA ARG A 175 -45.01 -64.43 -23.18
C ARG A 175 -43.91 -63.69 -22.41
N GLY A 176 -42.94 -64.40 -21.82
CA GLY A 176 -41.88 -63.81 -21.01
C GLY A 176 -42.37 -63.20 -19.69
N GLN A 177 -43.56 -63.53 -19.21
CA GLN A 177 -44.18 -63.01 -17.97
C GLN A 177 -43.96 -63.93 -16.74
N SER A 178 -42.94 -64.80 -16.80
CA SER A 178 -42.53 -65.66 -15.68
C SER A 178 -41.70 -64.88 -14.65
N SER A 179 -41.31 -65.52 -13.54
CA SER A 179 -40.41 -64.98 -12.51
C SER A 179 -39.13 -64.34 -13.08
N THR A 180 -38.70 -64.77 -14.27
CA THR A 180 -37.61 -64.19 -15.07
C THR A 180 -37.79 -62.70 -15.42
N ALA A 181 -39.02 -62.22 -15.64
CA ALA A 181 -39.25 -60.81 -15.98
C ALA A 181 -38.88 -59.85 -14.83
N LYS A 182 -39.02 -60.32 -13.58
CA LYS A 182 -38.67 -59.53 -12.38
C LYS A 182 -37.16 -59.54 -12.12
N SER A 183 -36.47 -60.64 -12.41
CA SER A 183 -35.00 -60.69 -12.34
C SER A 183 -34.37 -59.80 -13.41
N ASP A 184 -34.87 -59.87 -14.66
CA ASP A 184 -34.35 -59.05 -15.76
C ASP A 184 -34.53 -57.55 -15.49
N ALA A 185 -35.67 -57.16 -14.92
CA ALA A 185 -35.93 -55.77 -14.51
C ALA A 185 -34.98 -55.31 -13.39
N ALA A 186 -34.63 -56.19 -12.44
CA ALA A 186 -33.70 -55.88 -11.36
C ALA A 186 -32.24 -55.78 -11.86
N GLU A 187 -31.83 -56.62 -12.80
CA GLU A 187 -30.53 -56.52 -13.46
C GLU A 187 -30.37 -55.21 -14.24
N HIS A 188 -31.40 -54.81 -15.00
CA HIS A 188 -31.40 -53.51 -15.68
C HIS A 188 -31.33 -52.31 -14.72
N GLU A 189 -31.92 -52.42 -13.53
CA GLU A 189 -31.82 -51.39 -12.50
C GLU A 189 -30.40 -51.27 -11.94
N VAL A 190 -29.70 -52.39 -11.72
CA VAL A 190 -28.29 -52.40 -11.31
C VAL A 190 -27.43 -51.73 -12.38
N ALA A 191 -27.64 -52.06 -13.65
CA ALA A 191 -26.90 -51.45 -14.76
C ALA A 191 -27.10 -49.92 -14.80
N ARG A 192 -28.35 -49.45 -14.70
CA ARG A 192 -28.65 -48.00 -14.62
C ARG A 192 -28.01 -47.32 -13.41
N ALA A 193 -28.04 -47.97 -12.24
CA ALA A 193 -27.43 -47.42 -11.04
C ALA A 193 -25.90 -47.30 -11.18
N LYS A 194 -25.23 -48.30 -11.78
CA LYS A 194 -23.78 -48.27 -12.04
C LYS A 194 -23.40 -47.20 -13.06
N ASP A 195 -24.21 -47.00 -14.10
CA ASP A 195 -24.01 -45.90 -15.04
C ASP A 195 -24.16 -44.54 -14.35
N ALA A 196 -25.15 -44.38 -13.47
CA ALA A 196 -25.33 -43.16 -12.69
C ALA A 196 -24.16 -42.90 -11.72
N GLU A 197 -23.62 -43.94 -11.06
CA GLU A 197 -22.43 -43.82 -10.23
C GLU A 197 -21.22 -43.36 -11.04
N ARG A 198 -20.98 -43.95 -12.22
CA ARG A 198 -19.88 -43.54 -13.10
C ARG A 198 -19.99 -42.07 -13.49
N VAL A 199 -21.18 -41.60 -13.86
CA VAL A 199 -21.43 -40.18 -14.18
C VAL A 199 -21.20 -39.28 -12.97
N ALA A 200 -21.66 -39.68 -11.78
CA ALA A 200 -21.43 -38.91 -10.55
C ALA A 200 -19.93 -38.86 -10.17
N GLN A 201 -19.19 -39.94 -10.41
CA GLN A 201 -17.75 -40.00 -10.16
C GLN A 201 -16.97 -39.08 -11.11
N GLU A 202 -17.33 -39.05 -12.39
CA GLU A 202 -16.76 -38.13 -13.38
C GLU A 202 -17.05 -36.66 -13.01
N ALA A 203 -18.27 -36.36 -12.55
CA ALA A 203 -18.66 -35.03 -12.08
C ALA A 203 -17.85 -34.61 -10.83
N TYR A 204 -17.67 -35.51 -9.87
CA TYR A 204 -16.83 -35.28 -8.68
C TYR A 204 -15.37 -34.98 -9.07
N ASN A 205 -14.78 -35.79 -9.94
CA ASN A 205 -13.39 -35.59 -10.38
C ASN A 205 -13.22 -34.26 -11.12
N THR A 206 -14.20 -33.87 -11.94
CA THR A 206 -14.21 -32.59 -12.66
C THR A 206 -14.30 -31.42 -11.68
N ALA A 207 -15.19 -31.48 -10.69
CA ALA A 207 -15.33 -30.45 -9.67
C ALA A 207 -14.05 -30.34 -8.81
N LEU A 208 -13.42 -31.46 -8.48
CA LEU A 208 -12.17 -31.50 -7.71
C LEU A 208 -11.02 -30.85 -8.48
N GLY A 209 -10.85 -31.18 -9.76
CA GLY A 209 -9.81 -30.57 -10.60
C GLY A 209 -10.00 -29.05 -10.78
N LYS A 210 -11.25 -28.59 -10.89
CA LYS A 210 -11.59 -27.17 -10.94
C LYS A 210 -11.23 -26.45 -9.64
N GLU A 211 -11.57 -27.02 -8.48
CA GLU A 211 -11.23 -26.45 -7.16
C GLU A 211 -9.72 -26.33 -6.98
N GLN A 212 -8.97 -27.40 -7.31
CA GLN A 212 -7.51 -27.40 -7.21
C GLN A 212 -6.86 -26.36 -8.12
N THR A 213 -7.35 -26.22 -9.36
CA THR A 213 -6.85 -25.21 -10.31
C THR A 213 -7.08 -23.81 -9.78
N LEU A 214 -8.28 -23.51 -9.29
CA LEU A 214 -8.60 -22.20 -8.73
C LEU A 214 -7.84 -21.92 -7.43
N ALA A 215 -7.62 -22.93 -6.58
CA ALA A 215 -6.80 -22.81 -5.39
C ALA A 215 -5.33 -22.47 -5.74
N GLY A 216 -4.77 -23.11 -6.76
CA GLY A 216 -3.43 -22.78 -7.26
C GLY A 216 -3.33 -21.37 -7.84
N GLN A 217 -4.32 -20.94 -8.62
CA GLN A 217 -4.39 -19.58 -9.16
C GLN A 217 -4.51 -18.52 -8.04
N PHE A 218 -5.37 -18.77 -7.05
CA PHE A 218 -5.55 -17.89 -5.90
C PHE A 218 -4.25 -17.73 -5.11
N SER A 219 -3.57 -18.84 -4.78
CA SER A 219 -2.30 -18.81 -4.05
C SER A 219 -1.19 -18.08 -4.84
N THR A 220 -1.17 -18.23 -6.17
CA THR A 220 -0.23 -17.51 -7.03
C THR A 220 -0.47 -16.01 -6.98
N LEU A 221 -1.72 -15.56 -7.16
CA LEU A 221 -2.08 -14.14 -7.08
C LEU A 221 -1.78 -13.54 -5.71
N GLU A 222 -2.07 -14.27 -4.63
CA GLU A 222 -1.78 -13.83 -3.26
C GLU A 222 -0.27 -13.62 -3.05
N SER A 223 0.56 -14.54 -3.55
CA SER A 223 2.02 -14.41 -3.50
C SER A 223 2.54 -13.24 -4.34
N THR A 224 1.99 -13.05 -5.53
CA THR A 224 2.31 -11.91 -6.41
C THR A 224 1.95 -10.59 -5.75
N LEU A 225 0.74 -10.47 -5.18
CA LEU A 225 0.28 -9.28 -4.48
C LEU A 225 1.24 -8.92 -3.34
N LYS A 226 1.59 -9.89 -2.48
CA LYS A 226 2.52 -9.70 -1.37
C LYS A 226 3.90 -9.23 -1.84
N THR A 227 4.41 -9.80 -2.93
CA THR A 227 5.69 -9.39 -3.52
C THR A 227 5.65 -7.95 -4.03
N LYS A 228 4.55 -7.56 -4.66
CA LYS A 228 4.35 -6.19 -5.18
C LYS A 228 4.18 -5.16 -4.06
N GLU A 229 3.46 -5.49 -3.00
CA GLU A 229 3.33 -4.65 -1.80
C GLU A 229 4.69 -4.41 -1.11
N ALA A 230 5.52 -5.44 -1.01
CA ALA A 230 6.88 -5.31 -0.50
C ALA A 230 7.74 -4.40 -1.39
N ALA A 231 7.67 -4.57 -2.72
CA ALA A 231 8.38 -3.72 -3.67
C ALA A 231 7.91 -2.26 -3.63
N LEU A 232 6.60 -2.00 -3.48
CA LEU A 232 6.06 -0.65 -3.30
C LEU A 232 6.63 0.02 -2.04
N THR A 233 6.72 -0.73 -0.94
CA THR A 233 7.30 -0.22 0.31
C THR A 233 8.76 0.20 0.10
N GLU A 234 9.55 -0.63 -0.57
CA GLU A 234 10.95 -0.32 -0.89
C GLU A 234 11.09 0.93 -1.79
N VAL A 235 10.25 1.07 -2.82
CA VAL A 235 10.25 2.26 -3.69
C VAL A 235 9.88 3.52 -2.90
N LYS A 236 8.91 3.44 -1.98
CA LYS A 236 8.53 4.55 -1.09
C LYS A 236 9.69 4.96 -0.17
N GLU A 237 10.37 3.98 0.42
CA GLU A 237 11.56 4.23 1.24
C GLU A 237 12.67 4.90 0.43
N ARG A 238 12.99 4.37 -0.77
CA ARG A 238 13.96 4.99 -1.68
C ARG A 238 13.59 6.42 -2.07
N ASN A 239 12.32 6.69 -2.37
CA ASN A 239 11.85 8.04 -2.68
C ASN A 239 12.07 8.98 -1.49
N SER A 240 11.72 8.53 -0.28
CA SER A 240 11.90 9.31 0.95
C SER A 240 13.39 9.59 1.24
N ALA A 241 14.27 8.60 0.99
CA ALA A 241 15.70 8.75 1.15
C ALA A 241 16.28 9.75 0.15
N GLN A 242 15.86 9.69 -1.13
CA GLN A 242 16.30 10.65 -2.15
C GLN A 242 15.82 12.06 -1.83
N LEU A 243 14.58 12.23 -1.36
CA LEU A 243 14.08 13.52 -0.90
C LEU A 243 14.88 14.07 0.28
N ALA A 244 15.25 13.21 1.24
CA ALA A 244 16.07 13.61 2.37
C ALA A 244 17.49 14.03 1.96
N VAL A 245 18.08 13.38 0.95
CA VAL A 245 19.37 13.79 0.37
C VAL A 245 19.25 15.15 -0.30
N ILE A 246 18.23 15.36 -1.13
CA ILE A 246 17.97 16.65 -1.82
C ILE A 246 17.79 17.78 -0.80
N GLU A 247 17.02 17.57 0.26
CA GLU A 247 16.84 18.59 1.30
C GLU A 247 18.13 18.85 2.06
N ARG A 248 18.94 17.81 2.36
CA ARG A 248 20.25 17.99 3.02
C ARG A 248 21.23 18.78 2.16
N GLU A 249 21.30 18.48 0.87
CA GLU A 249 22.13 19.22 -0.09
C GLU A 249 21.69 20.68 -0.18
N ARG A 250 20.38 20.93 -0.23
CA ARG A 250 19.84 22.28 -0.19
C ARG A 250 20.19 23.00 1.11
N GLU A 251 20.01 22.37 2.26
CA GLU A 251 20.37 22.98 3.55
C GLU A 251 21.87 23.26 3.65
N ALA A 252 22.73 22.41 3.07
CA ALA A 252 24.18 22.63 3.01
C ALA A 252 24.54 23.81 2.11
N GLN A 253 23.93 23.92 0.91
CA GLN A 253 24.12 25.08 0.02
C GLN A 253 23.66 26.38 0.67
N GLU A 254 22.50 26.38 1.33
CA GLU A 254 22.02 27.55 2.07
C GLU A 254 22.92 27.87 3.27
N ALA A 255 23.50 26.85 3.92
CA ALA A 255 24.44 27.06 5.03
C ALA A 255 25.74 27.70 4.53
N GLU A 256 26.28 27.23 3.40
CA GLU A 256 27.46 27.83 2.75
C GLU A 256 27.22 29.29 2.39
N LEU A 257 26.06 29.62 1.81
CA LEU A 257 25.66 31.02 1.58
C LEU A 257 25.54 31.80 2.90
N GLY A 258 25.11 31.14 3.97
CA GLY A 258 24.96 31.71 5.31
C GLY A 258 26.29 32.06 5.96
N GLU A 259 27.35 31.29 5.73
CA GLU A 259 28.68 31.51 6.32
C GLU A 259 29.22 32.91 6.02
N ASP A 260 29.01 33.43 4.80
CA ASP A 260 29.42 34.80 4.43
C ASP A 260 28.67 35.86 5.27
N PHE A 261 27.44 35.58 5.68
CA PHE A 261 26.64 36.48 6.51
C PHE A 261 26.92 36.34 8.00
N LEU A 262 27.28 35.14 8.47
CA LEU A 262 27.60 34.86 9.88
C LEU A 262 29.01 35.33 10.26
N ASN A 263 29.99 35.20 9.35
CA ASN A 263 31.35 35.68 9.57
C ASN A 263 31.48 37.22 9.53
N ALA A 264 30.43 37.91 9.10
CA ALA A 264 30.35 39.36 9.05
C ALA A 264 29.94 40.01 10.40
N ASP A 265 30.02 39.26 11.52
CA ASP A 265 29.76 39.64 12.91
C ASP A 265 30.05 41.13 13.21
N ASN A 266 29.06 41.97 12.93
CA ASN A 266 28.99 43.35 13.35
C ASN A 266 27.71 43.56 14.16
N ILE A 267 27.40 42.58 15.01
CA ILE A 267 26.43 42.73 16.08
C ILE A 267 27.16 43.43 17.23
N ALA A 268 27.47 44.73 17.07
CA ALA A 268 28.35 45.56 17.91
C ALA A 268 28.11 45.50 19.45
N GLY A 269 28.35 44.35 20.08
CA GLY A 269 27.95 44.06 21.46
C GLY A 269 26.43 44.10 21.71
N MET A 270 25.60 43.85 20.69
CA MET A 270 24.14 43.95 20.79
C MET A 270 23.48 42.56 20.91
N ALA A 271 22.39 42.46 21.65
CA ALA A 271 21.63 41.24 21.90
C ALA A 271 20.14 41.44 21.56
N ALA A 272 19.42 40.34 21.36
CA ALA A 272 17.98 40.38 21.14
C ALA A 272 17.24 40.89 22.37
N ASP A 273 16.16 41.67 22.16
CA ASP A 273 15.29 42.11 23.24
C ASP A 273 14.65 40.90 23.95
N PRO A 274 14.55 40.87 25.29
CA PRO A 274 13.92 39.77 26.01
C PRO A 274 12.47 39.43 25.55
N ARG A 275 11.74 40.39 24.99
CA ARG A 275 10.42 40.15 24.36
C ARG A 275 10.55 39.36 23.06
N ALA A 276 11.54 39.69 22.23
CA ALA A 276 11.82 38.93 21.02
C ALA A 276 12.18 37.48 21.36
N ILE A 277 13.00 37.26 22.40
CA ILE A 277 13.33 35.92 22.91
C ILE A 277 12.09 35.15 23.39
N ARG A 278 11.15 35.80 24.07
CA ARG A 278 9.89 35.13 24.45
C ARG A 278 9.05 34.72 23.24
N ALA A 279 9.01 35.53 22.18
CA ALA A 279 8.35 35.15 20.92
C ALA A 279 9.07 33.96 20.25
N VAL A 280 10.41 33.95 20.24
CA VAL A 280 11.21 32.80 19.76
C VAL A 280 10.87 31.54 20.56
N ASN A 281 10.87 31.61 21.89
CA ASN A 281 10.57 30.47 22.74
C ASN A 281 9.15 29.94 22.52
N PHE A 282 8.17 30.83 22.27
CA PHE A 282 6.85 30.40 21.86
C PHE A 282 6.92 29.62 20.55
N ALA A 283 7.51 30.19 19.49
CA ALA A 283 7.59 29.53 18.19
C ALA A 283 8.33 28.18 18.23
N LEU A 284 9.38 28.06 19.05
CA LEU A 284 10.09 26.80 19.29
C LEU A 284 9.24 25.78 20.08
N GLY A 285 8.37 26.24 20.97
CA GLY A 285 7.38 25.39 21.65
C GLY A 285 6.32 24.79 20.71
N GLU A 286 6.18 25.35 19.50
CA GLU A 286 5.24 24.88 18.48
C GLU A 286 5.86 23.86 17.50
N LEU A 287 7.13 23.49 17.68
CA LEU A 287 7.82 22.51 16.82
C LEU A 287 7.05 21.19 16.70
N GLY A 288 7.00 20.65 15.49
CA GLY A 288 6.30 19.39 15.19
C GLY A 288 4.80 19.52 14.92
N LYS A 289 4.18 20.70 15.13
CA LYS A 289 2.78 20.92 14.78
C LYS A 289 2.58 21.00 13.27
N PRO A 290 1.46 20.49 12.73
CA PRO A 290 1.22 20.46 11.28
C PRO A 290 1.07 21.87 10.68
N TYR A 291 1.51 22.01 9.43
CA TYR A 291 1.14 23.17 8.62
C TYR A 291 -0.31 23.07 8.15
N VAL A 292 -1.10 24.13 8.32
CA VAL A 292 -2.41 24.28 7.70
C VAL A 292 -2.56 25.71 7.20
N TRP A 293 -2.87 25.88 5.91
CA TRP A 293 -3.07 27.20 5.31
C TRP A 293 -4.13 27.99 6.07
N GLY A 294 -3.83 29.21 6.49
CA GLY A 294 -4.74 30.06 7.26
C GLY A 294 -4.76 29.77 8.76
N ALA A 295 -4.04 28.76 9.27
CA ALA A 295 -4.08 28.43 10.70
C ALA A 295 -3.20 29.34 11.58
N GLU A 296 -3.66 29.59 12.81
CA GLU A 296 -3.09 30.52 13.80
C GLU A 296 -2.83 29.86 15.16
N GLY A 297 -2.92 28.53 15.23
CA GLY A 297 -2.79 27.76 16.46
C GLY A 297 -4.13 27.42 17.15
N PRO A 298 -4.07 26.71 18.29
CA PRO A 298 -2.85 26.13 18.87
C PRO A 298 -2.46 24.78 18.24
N ASN A 299 -3.31 24.19 17.38
CA ASN A 299 -3.10 22.82 16.89
C ASN A 299 -2.36 22.75 15.54
N ALA A 300 -2.34 23.85 14.79
CA ALA A 300 -1.71 23.95 13.48
C ALA A 300 -1.41 25.41 13.16
N TYR A 301 -0.45 25.66 12.27
CA TYR A 301 -0.05 27.01 11.88
C TYR A 301 0.22 27.10 10.38
N ASP A 302 0.00 28.26 9.75
CA ASP A 302 0.77 28.63 8.55
C ASP A 302 1.98 29.49 8.90
N CYS A 303 2.78 29.83 7.90
CA CYS A 303 4.03 30.57 8.09
C CYS A 303 3.82 31.88 8.86
N SER A 304 2.90 32.71 8.39
CA SER A 304 2.56 34.00 8.99
C SER A 304 1.74 33.87 10.27
N GLY A 305 0.92 32.83 10.41
CA GLY A 305 0.12 32.51 11.59
C GLY A 305 0.99 32.13 12.79
N LEU A 306 2.09 31.42 12.56
CA LEU A 306 3.09 31.13 13.60
C LEU A 306 3.72 32.43 14.12
N MET A 307 4.15 33.32 13.22
CA MET A 307 4.75 34.61 13.61
C MET A 307 3.74 35.47 14.36
N TRP A 308 2.50 35.51 13.85
CA TRP A 308 1.39 36.24 14.43
C TRP A 308 1.11 35.80 15.86
N ALA A 309 1.00 34.48 16.10
CA ALA A 309 0.78 33.93 17.42
C ALA A 309 1.95 34.18 18.38
N ALA A 310 3.19 33.98 17.91
CA ALA A 310 4.40 34.20 18.70
C ALA A 310 4.51 35.63 19.22
N TYR A 311 4.36 36.61 18.35
CA TYR A 311 4.49 38.02 18.73
C TYR A 311 3.31 38.54 19.56
N ARG A 312 2.13 37.93 19.43
CA ARG A 312 0.97 38.24 20.26
C ARG A 312 1.22 37.92 21.74
N THR A 313 2.03 36.89 22.05
CA THR A 313 2.37 36.54 23.44
C THR A 313 3.15 37.63 24.18
N VAL A 314 3.78 38.54 23.45
CA VAL A 314 4.54 39.67 23.99
C VAL A 314 3.90 41.02 23.70
N GLY A 315 2.64 41.01 23.28
CA GLY A 315 1.82 42.21 23.09
C GLY A 315 2.10 42.97 21.80
N TYR A 316 2.82 42.40 20.83
CA TYR A 316 2.98 42.99 19.51
C TYR A 316 1.98 42.39 18.52
N GLN A 317 1.21 43.24 17.84
CA GLN A 317 0.16 42.80 16.94
C GLN A 317 0.65 42.86 15.50
N LEU A 318 1.07 41.70 14.99
CA LEU A 318 1.39 41.56 13.58
C LEU A 318 0.11 41.50 12.73
N PRO A 319 0.15 42.02 11.49
CA PRO A 319 -0.83 41.65 10.47
C PRO A 319 -0.84 40.15 10.23
N ARG A 320 -1.95 39.63 9.72
CA ARG A 320 -2.15 38.19 9.61
C ARG A 320 -1.27 37.53 8.54
N VAL A 321 -1.09 38.19 7.40
CA VAL A 321 -0.41 37.62 6.22
C VAL A 321 1.03 38.12 6.11
N SER A 322 1.95 37.29 5.61
CA SER A 322 3.39 37.57 5.54
C SER A 322 3.74 38.87 4.82
N ARG A 323 3.06 39.18 3.71
CA ARG A 323 3.26 40.43 2.97
C ARG A 323 2.91 41.66 3.81
N ASP A 324 1.81 41.61 4.55
CA ASP A 324 1.37 42.71 5.39
C ASP A 324 2.23 42.82 6.65
N GLN A 325 2.73 41.69 7.17
CA GLN A 325 3.72 41.69 8.23
C GLN A 325 4.96 42.47 7.81
N TYR A 326 5.50 42.19 6.61
CA TYR A 326 6.59 42.99 6.06
C TYR A 326 6.19 44.45 5.88
N ALA A 327 5.02 44.73 5.29
CA ALA A 327 4.57 46.11 5.07
C ALA A 327 4.46 46.91 6.37
N GLY A 328 4.04 46.26 7.46
CA GLY A 328 3.93 46.84 8.80
C GLY A 328 5.27 46.99 9.53
N THR A 329 6.31 46.26 9.12
CA THR A 329 7.63 46.25 9.78
C THR A 329 8.76 46.81 8.91
N ARG A 330 8.48 47.17 7.65
CA ARG A 330 9.49 47.63 6.66
C ARG A 330 10.29 48.87 7.07
N SER A 331 9.83 49.65 8.04
CA SER A 331 10.60 50.77 8.60
C SER A 331 11.72 50.32 9.56
N ARG A 332 11.78 49.01 9.87
CA ARG A 332 12.72 48.37 10.79
C ARG A 332 13.52 47.26 10.11
N VAL A 333 13.80 47.43 8.82
CA VAL A 333 14.65 46.49 8.05
C VAL A 333 16.04 46.47 8.65
N VAL A 334 16.62 45.28 8.79
CA VAL A 334 17.99 45.06 9.26
C VAL A 334 18.80 44.37 8.17
N SER A 335 20.11 44.63 8.19
CA SER A 335 21.05 43.88 7.34
C SER A 335 21.00 42.39 7.69
N THR A 336 21.14 41.53 6.67
CA THR A 336 21.24 40.07 6.85
C THR A 336 22.36 39.69 7.83
N SER A 337 23.50 40.39 7.79
CA SER A 337 24.63 40.18 8.72
C SER A 337 24.39 40.70 10.14
N ALA A 338 23.31 41.42 10.38
CA ALA A 338 22.99 42.02 11.68
C ALA A 338 21.74 41.41 12.31
N MET A 339 21.23 40.29 11.79
CA MET A 339 20.03 39.63 12.31
C MET A 339 20.25 39.12 13.74
N LEU A 340 19.20 39.25 14.56
CA LEU A 340 19.16 38.79 15.94
C LEU A 340 17.95 37.87 16.16
N PRO A 341 18.02 36.93 17.12
CA PRO A 341 16.89 36.08 17.45
C PRO A 341 15.59 36.87 17.64
N GLY A 342 14.56 36.49 16.90
CA GLY A 342 13.26 37.15 16.83
C GLY A 342 13.05 37.96 15.56
N ASP A 343 14.09 38.37 14.84
CA ASP A 343 13.89 39.09 13.57
C ASP A 343 13.06 38.25 12.58
N LEU A 344 12.11 38.90 11.91
CA LEU A 344 11.30 38.25 10.88
C LEU A 344 12.09 38.22 9.58
N VAL A 345 12.20 37.04 8.96
CA VAL A 345 12.85 36.83 7.67
C VAL A 345 11.80 36.56 6.60
N PHE A 346 11.77 37.36 5.55
CA PHE A 346 10.77 37.30 4.47
C PHE A 346 11.39 36.78 3.19
N PHE A 347 10.63 35.96 2.46
CA PHE A 347 11.08 35.35 1.20
C PHE A 347 10.14 35.73 0.07
N SER A 348 10.71 36.07 -1.09
CA SER A 348 9.99 36.53 -2.27
C SER A 348 10.35 35.70 -3.50
N SER A 349 9.35 35.39 -4.31
CA SER A 349 9.51 34.60 -5.53
C SER A 349 10.09 35.40 -6.69
N ASN A 350 10.04 36.74 -6.62
CA ASN A 350 10.45 37.65 -7.69
C ASN A 350 11.33 38.80 -7.19
N GLY A 351 11.83 38.72 -5.95
CA GLY A 351 12.68 39.76 -5.36
C GLY A 351 11.96 41.08 -5.03
N THR A 352 10.62 41.13 -5.09
CA THR A 352 9.84 42.32 -4.75
C THR A 352 8.93 42.08 -3.54
N ALA A 353 8.47 43.15 -2.89
CA ALA A 353 7.56 43.06 -1.75
C ALA A 353 6.21 42.42 -2.10
N SER A 354 5.71 42.58 -3.34
CA SER A 354 4.47 41.92 -3.78
C SER A 354 4.65 40.42 -3.98
N GLY A 355 5.87 39.96 -4.27
CA GLY A 355 6.21 38.55 -4.38
C GLY A 355 6.47 37.83 -3.06
N ILE A 356 6.34 38.51 -1.92
CA ILE A 356 6.48 37.87 -0.60
C ILE A 356 5.42 36.78 -0.46
N HIS A 357 5.88 35.55 -0.26
CA HIS A 357 5.03 34.37 -0.12
C HIS A 357 5.30 33.60 1.18
N HIS A 358 6.40 33.90 1.87
CA HIS A 358 6.78 33.19 3.09
C HIS A 358 7.44 34.10 4.13
N VAL A 359 7.33 33.71 5.39
CA VAL A 359 8.00 34.35 6.52
C VAL A 359 8.46 33.28 7.53
N GLY A 360 9.60 33.52 8.15
CA GLY A 360 10.11 32.78 9.30
C GLY A 360 10.63 33.72 10.39
N MET A 361 11.05 33.16 11.52
CA MET A 361 11.70 33.91 12.59
C MET A 361 13.14 33.45 12.72
N TYR A 362 14.09 34.37 12.60
CA TYR A 362 15.50 34.10 12.83
C TYR A 362 15.71 33.71 14.30
N ILE A 363 16.56 32.71 14.54
CA ILE A 363 16.83 32.20 15.90
C ILE A 363 18.32 32.19 16.25
N GLY A 364 19.18 32.74 15.40
CA GLY A 364 20.65 32.68 15.54
C GLY A 364 21.28 31.62 14.64
N ASP A 365 22.62 31.66 14.51
CA ASP A 365 23.44 30.65 13.83
C ASP A 365 22.99 30.28 12.40
N GLY A 366 22.46 31.27 11.69
CA GLY A 366 21.94 31.10 10.32
C GLY A 366 20.68 30.25 10.24
N LYS A 367 19.96 30.07 11.36
CA LYS A 367 18.76 29.26 11.46
C LYS A 367 17.51 30.11 11.63
N MET A 368 16.39 29.55 11.21
CA MET A 368 15.05 30.09 11.45
C MET A 368 14.09 29.00 11.91
N VAL A 369 13.10 29.40 12.70
CA VAL A 369 11.89 28.59 12.95
C VAL A 369 10.76 29.06 12.03
N HIS A 370 10.07 28.12 11.40
CA HIS A 370 8.95 28.44 10.51
C HIS A 370 7.96 27.26 10.37
N ALA A 371 6.79 27.54 9.77
CA ALA A 371 5.88 26.53 9.26
C ALA A 371 5.99 26.53 7.72
N PRO A 372 6.72 25.60 7.07
CA PRO A 372 7.20 25.78 5.69
C PRO A 372 6.11 25.67 4.63
N ASN A 373 5.35 24.57 4.64
CA ASN A 373 4.32 24.25 3.65
C ASN A 373 3.46 23.08 4.14
N SER A 374 2.38 22.77 3.42
CA SER A 374 1.38 21.75 3.78
C SER A 374 1.89 20.31 3.90
N ARG A 375 3.12 20.02 3.44
CA ARG A 375 3.74 18.70 3.53
C ARG A 375 4.62 18.54 4.77
N GLU A 376 4.81 19.63 5.50
CA GLU A 376 5.77 19.70 6.59
C GLU A 376 5.15 20.24 7.87
N LYS A 377 5.89 20.06 8.95
CA LYS A 377 5.55 20.54 10.29
C LYS A 377 6.34 21.80 10.60
N VAL A 378 5.95 22.50 11.67
CA VAL A 378 6.79 23.54 12.25
C VAL A 378 8.17 22.95 12.56
N LYS A 379 9.22 23.52 11.98
CA LYS A 379 10.59 23.01 12.07
C LYS A 379 11.59 24.16 12.16
N VAL A 380 12.80 23.81 12.56
CA VAL A 380 14.00 24.66 12.40
C VAL A 380 14.68 24.25 11.11
N SER A 381 15.07 25.24 10.29
CA SER A 381 15.88 25.05 9.09
C SER A 381 16.92 26.16 8.97
N THR A 382 17.95 25.92 8.14
CA THR A 382 18.81 27.01 7.66
C THR A 382 17.96 28.06 6.95
N VAL A 383 18.25 29.34 7.21
CA VAL A 383 17.62 30.45 6.49
C VAL A 383 17.85 30.24 5.00
N TRP A 384 16.82 30.41 4.18
CA TRP A 384 16.95 30.31 2.72
C TRP A 384 17.57 31.59 2.16
N TYR A 385 18.86 31.81 2.44
CA TYR A 385 19.63 32.98 2.04
C TYR A 385 19.52 33.27 0.54
N SER A 386 19.49 32.24 -0.32
CA SER A 386 19.34 32.39 -1.77
C SER A 386 18.03 33.08 -2.20
N ARG A 387 17.01 33.10 -1.33
CA ARG A 387 15.66 33.65 -1.61
C ARG A 387 15.24 34.69 -0.56
N LEU A 388 16.14 35.08 0.33
CA LEU A 388 15.87 36.06 1.37
C LEU A 388 15.61 37.41 0.72
N PHE A 389 14.42 37.97 0.95
CA PHE A 389 14.05 39.28 0.44
C PHE A 389 14.45 40.38 1.43
N ALA A 390 14.07 40.23 2.69
CA ALA A 390 14.39 41.19 3.74
C ALA A 390 14.27 40.55 5.13
N ALA A 391 15.00 41.12 6.09
CA ALA A 391 14.83 40.85 7.51
C ALA A 391 14.31 42.12 8.22
N THR A 392 13.37 41.99 9.16
CA THR A 392 12.87 43.13 9.95
C THR A 392 12.88 42.83 11.44
N ARG A 393 13.24 43.84 12.24
CA ARG A 393 13.33 43.75 13.69
C ARG A 393 12.15 44.38 14.40
N ILE A 394 11.38 43.59 15.15
CA ILE A 394 10.22 44.08 15.89
C ILE A 394 10.65 44.91 17.10
N TYR A 395 11.45 44.33 17.98
CA TYR A 395 12.01 45.01 19.15
C TYR A 395 13.48 45.31 18.91
N GLY A 396 13.87 46.56 19.12
CA GLY A 396 15.25 47.01 18.91
C GLY A 396 16.24 46.17 19.73
N ALA A 397 17.47 46.08 19.22
CA ALA A 397 18.51 45.36 19.94
C ALA A 397 18.85 46.08 21.26
N VAL A 398 19.18 45.30 22.28
CA VAL A 398 19.63 45.80 23.58
C VAL A 398 21.14 45.59 23.69
N SER A 399 21.85 46.38 24.50
CA SER A 399 23.27 46.09 24.76
C SER A 399 23.38 44.73 25.43
N ALA A 400 24.24 43.86 24.91
CA ALA A 400 24.55 42.59 25.53
C ALA A 400 25.10 42.87 26.94
N PRO A 401 24.69 42.10 27.96
CA PRO A 401 25.29 42.24 29.28
C PRO A 401 26.79 42.03 29.13
N VAL A 402 27.58 43.06 29.46
CA VAL A 402 29.04 42.94 29.52
C VAL A 402 29.33 41.89 30.57
N THR A 403 29.67 40.68 30.15
CA THR A 403 30.25 39.68 31.02
C THR A 403 31.60 40.24 31.45
N LYS A 404 31.61 40.92 32.60
CA LYS A 404 32.86 41.29 33.26
C LYS A 404 33.66 39.98 33.39
N PRO A 405 34.90 39.90 32.89
CA PRO A 405 35.77 38.77 33.22
C PRO A 405 35.72 38.57 34.73
N PRO A 406 35.66 37.34 35.26
CA PRO A 406 35.58 37.12 36.70
C PRO A 406 36.75 37.87 37.37
N THR A 407 36.44 38.93 38.11
CA THR A 407 37.45 39.82 38.73
C THR A 407 38.07 39.23 40.00
N THR A 408 37.88 37.94 40.24
CA THR A 408 38.59 37.19 41.27
C THR A 408 38.95 35.83 40.71
N PRO A 409 40.25 35.47 40.59
CA PRO A 409 40.60 34.06 40.50
C PRO A 409 39.99 33.33 41.71
N PRO A 410 39.55 32.08 41.57
CA PRO A 410 38.99 31.33 42.69
C PRO A 410 40.00 31.33 43.85
N THR A 411 39.63 31.95 44.97
CA THR A 411 40.48 32.06 46.17
C THR A 411 40.53 30.78 47.00
N THR A 412 39.98 29.69 46.49
CA THR A 412 40.14 28.35 47.06
C THR A 412 40.36 27.34 45.94
N PRO A 413 41.50 26.60 45.94
CA PRO A 413 41.62 25.42 45.11
C PRO A 413 40.53 24.41 45.50
N PRO A 414 40.01 23.61 44.55
CA PRO A 414 39.01 22.59 44.86
C PRO A 414 39.55 21.63 45.93
N THR A 415 38.85 21.52 47.06
CA THR A 415 39.24 20.70 48.22
C THR A 415 39.01 19.20 48.02
N THR A 416 38.71 18.76 46.80
CA THR A 416 38.57 17.34 46.46
C THR A 416 39.08 17.11 45.05
N PRO A 417 40.12 16.28 44.86
CA PRO A 417 40.46 15.78 43.53
C PRO A 417 39.30 14.90 43.02
N PRO A 418 39.02 14.89 41.71
CA PRO A 418 38.04 13.97 41.14
C PRO A 418 38.44 12.52 41.45
N THR A 419 37.58 11.79 42.16
CA THR A 419 37.86 10.43 42.65
C THR A 419 37.72 9.33 41.58
N THR A 420 37.59 9.69 40.30
CA THR A 420 37.56 8.70 39.21
C THR A 420 38.17 9.28 37.93
N PRO A 421 39.23 8.67 37.38
CA PRO A 421 39.64 8.96 36.01
C PRO A 421 38.56 8.44 35.04
N PRO A 422 38.36 9.10 33.89
CA PRO A 422 37.47 8.60 32.85
C PRO A 422 37.93 7.21 32.40
N THR A 423 37.01 6.23 32.45
CA THR A 423 37.29 4.81 32.19
C THR A 423 37.36 4.45 30.71
N THR A 424 37.36 5.42 29.79
CA THR A 424 37.50 5.17 28.36
C THR A 424 38.28 6.29 27.68
N PRO A 425 39.42 5.99 27.03
CA PRO A 425 40.06 6.95 26.13
C PRO A 425 39.19 7.16 24.88
N PRO A 426 39.21 8.35 24.26
CA PRO A 426 38.54 8.58 22.98
C PRO A 426 39.12 7.62 21.93
N THR A 427 38.23 6.90 21.23
CA THR A 427 38.58 5.82 20.29
C THR A 427 39.02 6.30 18.91
N THR A 428 39.24 7.59 18.71
CA THR A 428 39.75 8.14 17.45
C THR A 428 40.70 9.32 17.68
N PRO A 429 41.95 9.27 17.19
CA PRO A 429 42.81 10.44 17.16
C PRO A 429 42.30 11.46 16.13
N PRO A 430 42.49 12.77 16.34
CA PRO A 430 42.17 13.79 15.35
C PRO A 430 42.96 13.56 14.06
N THR A 431 42.27 13.60 12.92
CA THR A 431 42.82 13.29 11.59
C THR A 431 43.56 14.44 10.92
N THR A 432 43.80 15.55 11.62
CA THR A 432 44.59 16.68 11.10
C THR A 432 45.54 17.23 12.18
N PRO A 433 46.86 17.32 11.90
CA PRO A 433 47.78 18.02 12.79
C PRO A 433 47.53 19.54 12.73
N PRO A 434 47.69 20.27 13.84
CA PRO A 434 47.58 21.72 13.85
C PRO A 434 48.63 22.35 12.94
N THR A 435 48.21 23.26 12.07
CA THR A 435 49.04 23.93 11.05
C THR A 435 49.88 25.09 11.58
N THR A 436 49.97 25.28 12.89
CA THR A 436 50.87 26.27 13.50
C THR A 436 51.55 25.71 14.75
N PRO A 437 52.90 25.78 14.85
CA PRO A 437 53.59 25.41 16.07
C PRO A 437 53.36 26.47 17.15
N PRO A 438 53.25 26.08 18.44
CA PRO A 438 53.13 27.04 19.54
C PRO A 438 54.37 27.94 19.59
N THR A 439 54.15 29.25 19.67
CA THR A 439 55.18 30.30 19.66
C THR A 439 55.93 30.46 20.99
N THR A 440 55.74 29.55 21.95
CA THR A 440 56.50 29.54 23.21
C THR A 440 56.85 28.10 23.62
N PRO A 441 58.12 27.81 23.94
CA PRO A 441 58.51 26.51 24.47
C PRO A 441 58.01 26.35 25.91
N PRO A 442 57.60 25.13 26.32
CA PRO A 442 57.21 24.87 27.70
C PRO A 442 58.39 25.09 28.66
N THR A 443 58.15 25.83 29.74
CA THR A 443 59.18 26.24 30.72
C THR A 443 59.50 25.17 31.78
N THR A 444 58.99 23.95 31.65
CA THR A 444 59.32 22.84 32.56
C THR A 444 59.43 21.51 31.81
N PRO A 445 60.52 20.72 31.98
CA PRO A 445 60.61 19.39 31.43
C PRO A 445 59.68 18.41 32.16
N PRO A 446 59.13 17.39 31.47
CA PRO A 446 58.31 16.37 32.11
C PRO A 446 59.14 15.53 33.09
N THR A 447 58.61 15.33 34.30
CA THR A 447 59.32 14.68 35.42
C THR A 447 59.23 13.16 35.47
N THR A 448 58.74 12.48 34.43
CA THR A 448 58.71 11.01 34.39
C THR A 448 58.86 10.47 32.96
N PRO A 449 59.78 9.52 32.71
CA PRO A 449 59.85 8.82 31.43
C PRO A 449 58.67 7.83 31.29
N PRO A 450 58.17 7.57 30.07
CA PRO A 450 57.15 6.56 29.84
C PRO A 450 57.70 5.15 30.14
N THR A 451 56.92 4.35 30.87
CA THR A 451 57.33 3.04 31.42
C THR A 451 57.08 1.83 30.51
N THR A 452 56.79 2.00 29.22
CA THR A 452 56.68 0.84 28.31
C THR A 452 56.99 1.21 26.85
N PRO A 453 57.86 0.45 26.15
CA PRO A 453 58.02 0.59 24.71
C PRO A 453 56.80 0.01 23.96
N PRO A 454 56.41 0.57 22.80
CA PRO A 454 55.33 0.00 21.99
C PRO A 454 55.75 -1.35 21.39
N THR A 455 55.00 -2.40 21.72
CA THR A 455 55.11 -3.72 21.13
C THR A 455 54.28 -3.79 19.85
N THR A 456 54.75 -3.19 18.75
CA THR A 456 54.50 -3.61 17.34
C THR A 456 54.98 -2.51 16.39
N PRO A 457 55.78 -2.83 15.34
CA PRO A 457 56.08 -1.87 14.28
C PRO A 457 54.86 -1.66 13.36
N PRO A 458 54.62 -0.45 12.85
CA PRO A 458 53.63 -0.23 11.81
C PRO A 458 54.11 -0.85 10.49
N THR A 459 53.36 -1.83 10.00
CA THR A 459 53.40 -2.25 8.60
C THR A 459 52.70 -1.17 7.78
N THR A 460 53.47 -0.39 7.01
CA THR A 460 53.20 0.19 5.67
C THR A 460 53.87 1.59 5.56
N PRO A 461 54.73 1.84 4.57
CA PRO A 461 55.31 3.18 4.35
C PRO A 461 54.27 4.15 3.74
N PRO A 462 54.44 5.48 3.94
CA PRO A 462 53.57 6.49 3.36
C PRO A 462 53.78 6.61 1.83
N ASN A 463 52.69 6.69 1.08
CA ASN A 463 52.69 6.93 -0.36
C ASN A 463 53.22 8.34 -0.68
N THR A 464 54.32 8.39 -1.44
CA THR A 464 54.75 9.57 -2.20
C THR A 464 53.85 9.72 -3.43
N PRO A 465 53.36 10.93 -3.78
CA PRO A 465 52.72 11.15 -5.07
C PRO A 465 53.79 11.39 -6.15
N GLU A 466 53.85 10.51 -7.16
CA GLU A 466 54.56 10.76 -8.42
C GLU A 466 53.57 11.10 -9.56
N PRO A 467 54.05 11.75 -10.64
CA PRO A 467 53.26 12.67 -11.45
C PRO A 467 52.48 11.96 -12.58
N THR A 468 51.44 12.67 -13.03
CA THR A 468 50.63 12.37 -14.22
C THR A 468 51.47 12.14 -15.48
N PRO A 469 51.17 11.10 -16.27
CA PRO A 469 51.45 11.08 -17.71
C PRO A 469 50.17 11.17 -18.55
N ASP A 470 50.28 11.94 -19.64
CA ASP A 470 49.33 12.10 -20.76
C ASP A 470 48.96 10.77 -21.46
N PRO A 471 47.86 10.73 -22.25
CA PRO A 471 47.28 9.50 -22.76
C PRO A 471 47.92 9.03 -24.08
N PRO A 472 47.93 7.71 -24.35
CA PRO A 472 48.07 7.22 -25.72
C PRO A 472 46.85 6.39 -26.19
N GLU A 473 46.76 6.34 -27.52
CA GLU A 473 45.72 5.83 -28.41
C GLU A 473 45.31 4.34 -28.25
N GLU A 474 44.12 4.07 -28.78
CA GLU A 474 43.52 2.81 -29.27
C GLU A 474 44.49 1.67 -29.68
N PRO A 475 44.11 0.37 -29.59
CA PRO A 475 43.13 -0.18 -30.56
C PRO A 475 42.25 -1.37 -30.14
N SER A 476 41.16 -1.51 -30.91
CA SER A 476 40.56 -2.73 -31.51
C SER A 476 40.48 -4.03 -30.69
N THR A 477 39.25 -4.55 -30.53
CA THR A 477 38.87 -5.91 -30.99
C THR A 477 37.35 -6.14 -30.89
N GLU A 478 36.77 -6.47 -32.04
CA GLU A 478 35.47 -7.14 -32.28
C GLU A 478 35.47 -8.59 -31.71
N PRO A 479 34.35 -9.38 -31.65
CA PRO A 479 33.34 -9.46 -32.71
C PRO A 479 31.86 -9.81 -32.36
N SER A 480 31.06 -9.67 -33.42
CA SER A 480 29.90 -10.49 -33.82
C SER A 480 28.53 -10.29 -33.17
N ALA A 481 27.68 -9.55 -33.89
CA ALA A 481 26.26 -9.85 -34.02
C ALA A 481 25.89 -9.93 -35.51
N SER A 482 25.33 -11.07 -35.92
CA SER A 482 24.67 -11.27 -37.21
C SER A 482 23.22 -10.81 -37.14
N SER A 483 22.76 -10.02 -38.13
CA SER A 483 21.48 -10.27 -38.82
C SER A 483 21.32 -9.35 -40.03
N THR A 484 21.09 -9.99 -41.20
CA THR A 484 20.22 -9.57 -42.33
C THR A 484 20.51 -8.21 -43.00
N GLY A 485 20.82 -8.09 -44.29
CA GLY A 485 20.54 -8.94 -45.44
C GLY A 485 19.66 -8.20 -46.45
N SER A 486 20.28 -7.78 -47.55
CA SER A 486 19.71 -7.48 -48.87
C SER A 486 19.32 -6.02 -49.19
N ALA A 487 20.08 -5.41 -50.13
CA ALA A 487 19.60 -4.33 -50.98
C ALA A 487 20.31 -4.34 -52.36
N ALA A 488 19.47 -4.26 -53.41
CA ALA A 488 19.67 -3.61 -54.72
C ALA A 488 20.58 -4.31 -55.75
N PRO A 489 20.51 -3.99 -57.08
CA PRO A 489 20.29 -2.66 -57.70
C PRO A 489 19.24 -2.71 -58.86
N ALA A 490 18.89 -1.73 -59.68
CA ALA A 490 19.16 -0.31 -60.01
C ALA A 490 17.83 0.21 -60.67
N THR A 491 17.48 1.50 -60.80
CA THR A 491 17.97 2.50 -61.79
C THR A 491 17.13 3.78 -61.65
N SER A 492 17.76 4.96 -61.90
CA SER A 492 17.31 6.24 -62.52
C SER A 492 15.82 6.64 -62.49
N GLU A 493 15.36 7.89 -62.37
CA GLU A 493 15.89 9.22 -62.72
C GLU A 493 14.82 10.26 -62.30
N ALA A 494 15.27 11.49 -62.04
CA ALA A 494 14.63 12.80 -62.28
C ALA A 494 13.25 13.21 -61.68
N GLU A 495 13.33 14.42 -61.10
CA GLU A 495 12.42 15.41 -60.51
C GLU A 495 11.17 15.90 -61.33
N PRO A 496 10.33 16.83 -60.78
CA PRO A 496 8.85 16.76 -60.83
C PRO A 496 8.17 17.78 -61.76
N ASP A 497 6.86 17.58 -61.98
CA ASP A 497 5.93 18.65 -62.38
C ASP A 497 4.47 18.34 -61.94
N SER A 498 3.83 19.32 -61.32
CA SER A 498 2.35 19.54 -61.28
C SER A 498 2.00 20.63 -62.32
N PRO A 499 0.74 21.02 -62.64
CA PRO A 499 -0.58 20.68 -62.10
C PRO A 499 -1.70 20.48 -63.18
N SER A 500 -2.95 20.19 -62.76
CA SER A 500 -4.20 20.87 -63.19
C SER A 500 -5.47 19.99 -63.17
N SER A 501 -6.54 20.55 -62.59
CA SER A 501 -7.94 20.08 -62.57
C SER A 501 -8.62 20.10 -63.96
N PRO A 502 -9.84 19.55 -64.11
CA PRO A 502 -11.05 20.37 -63.91
C PRO A 502 -12.28 19.66 -63.31
N ALA A 503 -13.32 20.48 -63.12
CA ALA A 503 -14.54 20.34 -62.31
C ALA A 503 -15.67 19.46 -62.88
N GLY A 504 -16.64 19.13 -62.00
CA GLY A 504 -17.95 18.55 -62.31
C GLY A 504 -19.00 18.79 -61.21
N THR A 505 -19.99 19.62 -61.56
CA THR A 505 -21.12 20.28 -60.86
C THR A 505 -22.22 19.42 -60.21
N SER A 506 -22.93 19.96 -59.19
CA SER A 506 -24.42 19.91 -58.93
C SER A 506 -24.73 19.94 -57.40
N ALA A 507 -25.21 21.01 -56.75
CA ALA A 507 -26.49 21.77 -56.80
C ALA A 507 -27.62 21.26 -55.86
N ALA A 508 -28.39 22.23 -55.32
CA ALA A 508 -29.56 22.20 -54.43
C ALA A 508 -29.29 22.20 -52.90
N GLY A 509 -29.84 23.10 -52.09
CA GLY A 509 -30.77 24.21 -52.29
C GLY A 509 -30.99 24.94 -50.96
#